data_AF-B7FL55-F1
#
_entry.id   AF-B7FL55-F1
#
_cell.length_a   1.000
_cell.length_b   1.000
_cell.length_c   1.000
_cell.angle_alpha   90.00
_cell.angle_beta   90.00
_cell.angle_gamma   90.00
#
_symmetry.space_group_name_H-M   'P 1'
#
loop_
_entity.id
_entity.type
_entity.pdbx_description
1 polymer ?
#
loop_
_entity_poly.entity_id
_entity_poly.type
_entity_poly.pdbx_seq_one_letter_code
_entity_poly.pdbx_strand_id
1 'polypeptide(L)'
;MLRNVLTAVIPNAPNLRHVSLQTGGKHYLGPFDLIGKINSHEPPFTEDLPRLDAPNFYYTQEDILFEETQKKEGLSWSVHRPQVIFGFSPYSLMNLVGTLCVYAAICKHEGVPLKFPGTKGAWESYSVASDADLIAEQHIWAAVDPYAKNEAFNCSNGDVFRWKQLWKVLAEQFGIEEYGFDEEGPRLKLSELMKDKGPVWDEIVKENQLEATKIDGVGEWWFVDFMFGGEGAVD
;
A
#
# COMPACT_ATOMS: atom_id res chain seq x y z
N MET A 1 -7.76 17.36 6.93
CA MET A 1 -8.01 17.41 5.46
C MET A 1 -9.41 16.94 5.09
N LEU A 2 -9.85 15.72 5.45
CA LEU A 2 -11.18 15.20 5.11
C LEU A 2 -12.33 16.14 5.49
N ARG A 3 -12.34 16.65 6.73
CA ARG A 3 -13.37 17.61 7.19
C ARG A 3 -13.49 18.82 6.27
N ASN A 4 -12.38 19.40 5.82
CA ASN A 4 -12.39 20.57 4.92
C ASN A 4 -13.06 20.25 3.58
N VAL A 5 -12.86 19.03 3.04
CA VAL A 5 -13.52 18.59 1.80
C VAL A 5 -15.01 18.45 2.04
N LEU A 6 -15.42 17.74 3.09
CA LEU A 6 -16.83 17.46 3.35
C LEU A 6 -17.61 18.74 3.68
N THR A 7 -17.06 19.63 4.52
CA THR A 7 -17.72 20.89 4.87
C THR A 7 -17.78 21.87 3.71
N ALA A 8 -16.91 21.74 2.70
CA ALA A 8 -17.00 22.51 1.47
C ALA A 8 -17.98 21.90 0.47
N VAL A 9 -18.01 20.57 0.30
CA VAL A 9 -18.79 19.92 -0.76
C VAL A 9 -20.25 19.71 -0.36
N ILE A 10 -20.53 19.18 0.85
CA ILE A 10 -21.88 18.81 1.29
C ILE A 10 -22.90 19.96 1.17
N PRO A 11 -22.62 21.19 1.66
CA PRO A 11 -23.58 22.30 1.54
C PRO A 11 -23.68 22.87 0.12
N ASN A 12 -22.67 22.68 -0.73
CA ASN A 12 -22.60 23.30 -2.06
C ASN A 12 -22.95 22.35 -3.22
N ALA A 13 -23.09 21.05 -2.97
CA ALA A 13 -23.42 20.03 -3.97
C ALA A 13 -24.82 19.43 -3.69
N PRO A 14 -25.90 20.05 -4.20
CA PRO A 14 -27.27 19.62 -3.86
C PRO A 14 -27.56 18.17 -4.28
N ASN A 15 -26.92 17.70 -5.37
CA ASN A 15 -27.07 16.37 -5.93
C ASN A 15 -26.03 15.36 -5.42
N LEU A 16 -25.23 15.69 -4.40
CA LEU A 16 -24.29 14.73 -3.79
C LEU A 16 -25.07 13.54 -3.19
N ARG A 17 -24.69 12.32 -3.56
CA ARG A 17 -25.39 11.08 -3.16
C ARG A 17 -24.58 10.14 -2.28
N HIS A 18 -23.26 10.16 -2.43
CA HIS A 18 -22.38 9.19 -1.80
C HIS A 18 -21.00 9.77 -1.54
N VAL A 19 -20.38 9.39 -0.43
CA VAL A 19 -18.98 9.68 -0.11
C VAL A 19 -18.25 8.35 0.12
N SER A 20 -17.30 8.04 -0.75
CA SER A 20 -16.43 6.88 -0.59
C SER A 20 -15.10 7.28 0.04
N LEU A 21 -14.70 6.63 1.14
CA LEU A 21 -13.48 6.91 1.88
C LEU A 21 -12.52 5.72 1.82
N GLN A 22 -11.28 5.95 1.37
CA GLN A 22 -10.22 4.94 1.47
C GLN A 22 -9.41 5.09 2.75
N THR A 23 -9.23 3.98 3.47
CA THR A 23 -8.34 3.84 4.64
C THR A 23 -7.31 2.72 4.37
N GLY A 24 -7.35 1.58 5.06
CA GLY A 24 -6.50 0.41 4.77
C GLY A 24 -6.33 -0.56 5.94
N GLY A 25 -5.55 -1.62 5.71
CA GLY A 25 -5.29 -2.70 6.70
C GLY A 25 -4.71 -2.25 8.04
N LYS A 26 -4.12 -1.04 8.12
CA LYS A 26 -3.74 -0.43 9.41
C LYS A 26 -4.92 -0.19 10.36
N HIS A 27 -6.16 -0.31 9.91
CA HIS A 27 -7.33 -0.36 10.80
C HIS A 27 -7.21 -1.49 11.83
N TYR A 28 -6.66 -2.63 11.43
CA TYR A 28 -6.56 -3.84 12.27
C TYR A 28 -5.21 -3.97 12.99
N LEU A 29 -4.17 -3.33 12.43
CA LEU A 29 -2.78 -3.42 12.89
C LEU A 29 -2.33 -2.21 13.74
N GLY A 30 -3.00 -1.06 13.61
CA GLY A 30 -2.58 0.20 14.20
C GLY A 30 -1.62 1.02 13.31
N PRO A 31 -1.19 2.20 13.76
CA PRO A 31 -0.27 3.06 13.01
C PRO A 31 1.15 2.47 12.97
N PHE A 32 1.93 2.87 11.94
CA PHE A 32 3.24 2.29 11.65
C PHE A 32 4.20 2.25 12.85
N ASP A 33 4.17 3.26 13.70
CA ASP A 33 5.03 3.39 14.89
C ASP A 33 4.63 2.49 16.06
N LEU A 34 3.41 1.97 16.06
CA LEU A 34 2.85 1.08 17.09
C LEU A 34 2.74 -0.38 16.65
N ILE A 35 2.84 -0.69 15.35
CA ILE A 35 2.81 -2.07 14.85
C ILE A 35 3.92 -2.90 15.54
N GLY A 36 3.54 -4.05 16.10
CA GLY A 36 4.42 -4.92 16.88
C GLY A 36 4.71 -4.45 18.32
N LYS A 37 4.18 -3.30 18.75
CA LYS A 37 4.30 -2.77 20.12
C LYS A 37 2.99 -2.77 20.90
N ILE A 38 1.87 -3.00 20.22
CA ILE A 38 0.54 -3.15 20.78
C ILE A 38 -0.03 -4.51 20.39
N ASN A 39 -1.03 -4.96 21.13
CA ASN A 39 -1.80 -6.15 20.76
C ASN A 39 -2.75 -5.77 19.60
N SER A 40 -2.33 -6.05 18.37
CA SER A 40 -3.20 -5.96 17.20
C SER A 40 -4.13 -7.18 17.12
N HIS A 41 -5.08 -7.14 16.19
CA HIS A 41 -5.87 -8.33 15.88
C HIS A 41 -5.02 -9.39 15.19
N GLU A 42 -5.46 -10.64 15.29
CA GLU A 42 -4.90 -11.76 14.54
C GLU A 42 -5.62 -11.88 13.18
N PRO A 43 -4.89 -12.14 12.08
CA PRO A 43 -5.49 -12.39 10.77
C PRO A 43 -6.19 -13.77 10.72
N PRO A 44 -7.15 -13.99 9.81
CA PRO A 44 -7.64 -13.06 8.79
C PRO A 44 -8.49 -11.92 9.39
N PHE A 45 -8.29 -10.70 8.90
CA PHE A 45 -8.97 -9.51 9.40
C PHE A 45 -10.37 -9.37 8.82
N THR A 46 -11.40 -9.31 9.66
CA THR A 46 -12.78 -9.04 9.25
C THR A 46 -13.23 -7.65 9.67
N GLU A 47 -14.18 -7.06 8.93
CA GLU A 47 -14.58 -5.66 9.11
C GLU A 47 -15.35 -5.40 10.41
N ASP A 48 -15.90 -6.44 11.02
CA ASP A 48 -16.61 -6.43 12.31
C ASP A 48 -15.68 -6.47 13.53
N LEU A 49 -14.37 -6.64 13.33
CA LEU A 49 -13.40 -6.51 14.40
C LEU A 49 -13.45 -5.10 15.03
N PRO A 50 -13.41 -4.99 16.37
CA PRO A 50 -13.47 -3.70 17.03
C PRO A 50 -12.23 -2.87 16.73
N ARG A 51 -12.34 -1.54 16.79
CA ARG A 51 -11.17 -0.65 16.75
C ARG A 51 -10.18 -1.02 17.86
N LEU A 52 -8.89 -0.96 17.55
CA LEU A 52 -7.85 -1.10 18.58
C LEU A 52 -7.89 0.08 19.58
N ASP A 53 -7.49 -0.18 20.81
CA ASP A 53 -7.24 0.85 21.83
C ASP A 53 -5.91 1.57 21.58
N ALA A 54 -5.83 2.26 20.43
CA ALA A 54 -4.66 2.99 19.98
C ALA A 54 -5.07 4.17 19.08
N PRO A 55 -4.29 5.27 19.07
CA PRO A 55 -4.57 6.38 18.16
C PRO A 55 -4.39 5.93 16.71
N ASN A 56 -5.44 6.07 15.89
CA ASN A 56 -5.38 5.79 14.47
C ASN A 56 -6.17 6.84 13.71
N PHE A 57 -5.54 7.52 12.76
CA PHE A 57 -6.19 8.58 11.99
C PHE A 57 -7.33 8.03 11.11
N TYR A 58 -7.34 6.72 10.79
CA TYR A 58 -8.47 6.09 10.12
C TYR A 58 -9.76 6.18 10.95
N TYR A 59 -9.67 5.98 12.27
CA TYR A 59 -10.83 6.09 13.16
C TYR A 59 -11.35 7.52 13.19
N THR A 60 -10.43 8.50 13.29
CA THR A 60 -10.80 9.92 13.23
C THR A 60 -11.45 10.28 11.89
N GLN A 61 -10.98 9.72 10.78
CA GLN A 61 -11.59 9.95 9.47
C GLN A 61 -12.97 9.33 9.33
N GLU A 62 -13.16 8.09 9.81
CA GLU A 62 -14.47 7.43 9.87
C GLU A 62 -15.45 8.25 10.73
N ASP A 63 -15.04 8.71 11.91
CA ASP A 63 -15.91 9.51 12.79
C ASP A 63 -16.32 10.83 12.13
N ILE A 64 -15.39 11.50 11.43
CA ILE A 64 -15.68 12.70 10.62
C ILE A 64 -16.64 12.37 9.48
N LEU A 65 -16.42 11.26 8.76
CA LEU A 65 -17.29 10.84 7.66
C LEU A 65 -18.73 10.62 8.15
N PHE A 66 -18.89 9.89 9.24
CA PHE A 66 -20.21 9.61 9.83
C PHE A 66 -20.88 10.91 10.30
N GLU A 67 -20.16 11.76 11.04
CA GLU A 67 -20.68 13.05 11.51
C GLU A 67 -21.14 13.94 10.35
N GLU A 68 -20.31 14.10 9.31
CA GLU A 68 -20.60 15.03 8.22
C GLU A 68 -21.71 14.52 7.29
N THR A 69 -21.73 13.22 6.99
CA THR A 69 -22.75 12.62 6.10
C THR A 69 -24.14 12.65 6.69
N GLN A 70 -24.28 12.51 8.02
CA GLN A 70 -25.57 12.64 8.73
C GLN A 70 -26.22 14.02 8.57
N LYS A 71 -25.45 15.06 8.22
CA LYS A 71 -25.96 16.44 8.04
C LYS A 71 -26.79 16.60 6.76
N LYS A 72 -26.76 15.63 5.83
CA LYS A 72 -27.54 15.65 4.59
C LYS A 72 -28.36 14.37 4.46
N GLU A 73 -29.68 14.51 4.52
CA GLU A 73 -30.60 13.38 4.35
C GLU A 73 -30.37 12.66 3.01
N GLY A 74 -30.30 11.32 3.05
CA GLY A 74 -30.07 10.47 1.89
C GLY A 74 -28.62 10.41 1.40
N LEU A 75 -27.68 11.15 1.99
CA LEU A 75 -26.25 11.02 1.71
C LEU A 75 -25.71 9.74 2.36
N SER A 76 -25.23 8.81 1.53
CA SER A 76 -24.64 7.54 1.97
C SER A 76 -23.12 7.59 1.97
N TRP A 77 -22.48 6.60 2.59
CA TRP A 77 -21.03 6.46 2.59
C TRP A 77 -20.57 5.01 2.41
N SER A 78 -19.29 4.83 2.10
CA SER A 78 -18.58 3.54 2.18
C SER A 78 -17.14 3.77 2.65
N VAL A 79 -16.56 2.77 3.33
CA VAL A 79 -15.14 2.78 3.72
C VAL A 79 -14.43 1.59 3.06
N HIS A 80 -13.30 1.84 2.39
CA HIS A 80 -12.53 0.82 1.69
C HIS A 80 -11.17 0.63 2.37
N ARG A 81 -10.85 -0.61 2.74
CA ARG A 81 -9.67 -0.99 3.52
C ARG A 81 -8.74 -1.89 2.68
N PRO A 82 -8.01 -1.33 1.69
CA PRO A 82 -7.04 -2.11 0.95
C PRO A 82 -5.85 -2.53 1.83
N GLN A 83 -5.21 -3.62 1.43
CA GLN A 83 -3.90 -4.06 1.89
C GLN A 83 -2.81 -3.28 1.14
N VAL A 84 -1.63 -3.87 0.94
CA VAL A 84 -0.59 -3.23 0.13
C VAL A 84 -1.06 -3.07 -1.31
N ILE A 85 -1.00 -1.84 -1.82
CA ILE A 85 -1.53 -1.53 -3.15
C ILE A 85 -0.51 -1.88 -4.22
N PHE A 86 -0.93 -2.67 -5.21
CA PHE A 86 -0.23 -2.87 -6.46
C PHE A 86 -0.85 -1.97 -7.51
N GLY A 87 -0.08 -1.02 -8.03
CA GLY A 87 -0.59 -0.05 -9.00
C GLY A 87 0.49 0.89 -9.50
N PHE A 88 0.05 1.93 -10.22
CA PHE A 88 0.95 2.86 -10.90
C PHE A 88 0.65 4.30 -10.49
N SER A 89 1.59 4.91 -9.76
CA SER A 89 1.66 6.36 -9.58
C SER A 89 3.07 6.74 -9.12
N PRO A 90 3.83 7.53 -9.90
CA PRO A 90 5.15 8.02 -9.48
C PRO A 90 5.07 9.12 -8.41
N TYR A 91 3.86 9.53 -8.00
CA TYR A 91 3.64 10.51 -6.93
C TYR A 91 3.06 9.88 -5.66
N SER A 92 2.84 8.57 -5.65
CA SER A 92 2.34 7.87 -4.47
C SER A 92 3.42 7.79 -3.40
N LEU A 93 3.06 8.21 -2.18
CA LEU A 93 3.93 8.16 -1.01
C LEU A 93 4.19 6.72 -0.51
N MET A 94 3.46 5.73 -1.04
CA MET A 94 3.55 4.32 -0.65
C MET A 94 3.34 3.43 -1.88
N ASN A 95 4.31 3.42 -2.81
CA ASN A 95 4.26 2.61 -4.03
C ASN A 95 5.25 1.44 -3.96
N LEU A 96 4.78 0.25 -3.54
CA LEU A 96 5.64 -0.92 -3.42
C LEU A 96 6.15 -1.40 -4.78
N VAL A 97 5.26 -1.55 -5.77
CA VAL A 97 5.63 -2.05 -7.11
C VAL A 97 6.62 -1.10 -7.79
N GLY A 98 6.32 0.20 -7.83
CA GLY A 98 7.20 1.21 -8.41
C GLY A 98 8.58 1.23 -7.76
N THR A 99 8.64 1.18 -6.42
CA THR A 99 9.91 1.18 -5.68
C THR A 99 10.74 -0.08 -5.98
N LEU A 100 10.11 -1.25 -6.07
CA LEU A 100 10.79 -2.51 -6.43
C LEU A 100 11.28 -2.49 -7.89
N CYS A 101 10.53 -1.88 -8.81
CA CYS A 101 10.97 -1.67 -10.19
C CYS A 101 12.21 -0.78 -10.27
N VAL A 102 12.27 0.33 -9.50
CA VAL A 102 13.46 1.20 -9.44
C VAL A 102 14.65 0.43 -8.88
N TYR A 103 14.46 -0.34 -7.79
CA TYR A 103 15.50 -1.19 -7.23
C TYR A 103 16.03 -2.21 -8.25
N ALA A 104 15.13 -2.93 -8.94
CA ALA A 104 15.50 -3.90 -9.95
C ALA A 104 16.22 -3.26 -11.15
N ALA A 105 15.78 -2.08 -11.59
CA ALA A 105 16.46 -1.32 -12.65
C ALA A 105 17.91 -0.97 -12.27
N ILE A 106 18.13 -0.53 -11.02
CA ILE A 106 19.48 -0.23 -10.51
C ILE A 106 20.32 -1.52 -10.45
N CYS A 107 19.78 -2.62 -9.91
CA CYS A 107 20.49 -3.90 -9.88
C CYS A 107 20.89 -4.36 -11.29
N LYS A 108 19.98 -4.25 -12.25
CA LYS A 108 20.22 -4.61 -13.65
C LYS A 108 21.31 -3.75 -14.28
N HIS A 109 21.26 -2.44 -14.07
CA HIS A 109 22.23 -1.49 -14.62
C HIS A 109 23.63 -1.74 -14.05
N GLU A 110 23.74 -2.01 -12.74
CA GLU A 110 25.03 -2.26 -12.09
C GLU A 110 25.55 -3.70 -12.28
N GLY A 111 24.74 -4.59 -12.88
CA GLY A 111 25.09 -6.00 -13.06
C GLY A 111 25.21 -6.77 -11.74
N VAL A 112 24.45 -6.38 -10.72
CA VAL A 112 24.48 -7.00 -9.38
C VAL A 112 23.22 -7.85 -9.14
N PRO A 113 23.28 -8.83 -8.22
CA PRO A 113 22.13 -9.67 -7.91
C PRO A 113 20.94 -8.89 -7.34
N LEU A 114 19.73 -9.33 -7.67
CA LEU A 114 18.49 -8.82 -7.07
C LEU A 114 18.24 -9.54 -5.73
N LYS A 115 18.83 -9.02 -4.65
CA LYS A 115 18.69 -9.59 -3.30
C LYS A 115 17.41 -9.11 -2.60
N PHE A 116 16.66 -10.02 -2.01
CA PHE A 116 15.43 -9.69 -1.26
C PHE A 116 15.74 -8.86 0.00
N PRO A 117 15.19 -7.63 0.14
CA PRO A 117 15.55 -6.72 1.24
C PRO A 117 14.63 -6.89 2.46
N GLY A 118 14.48 -8.13 2.92
CA GLY A 118 13.45 -8.50 3.89
C GLY A 118 13.87 -9.57 4.89
N THR A 119 12.91 -9.97 5.71
CA THR A 119 13.04 -11.09 6.64
C THR A 119 12.69 -12.42 5.98
N LYS A 120 13.15 -13.54 6.56
CA LYS A 120 12.71 -14.89 6.17
C LYS A 120 11.19 -15.07 6.35
N GLY A 121 10.61 -14.40 7.33
CA GLY A 121 9.16 -14.34 7.56
C GLY A 121 8.43 -13.78 6.34
N ALA A 122 8.79 -12.59 5.87
CA ALA A 122 8.22 -11.99 4.65
C ALA A 122 8.44 -12.88 3.40
N TRP A 123 9.60 -13.53 3.29
CA TRP A 123 9.95 -14.37 2.15
C TRP A 123 9.11 -15.65 2.05
N GLU A 124 8.87 -16.32 3.19
CA GLU A 124 8.22 -17.63 3.24
C GLU A 124 6.71 -17.61 3.55
N SER A 125 6.21 -16.54 4.17
CA SER A 125 4.81 -16.39 4.55
C SER A 125 3.90 -16.08 3.36
N TYR A 126 2.61 -16.33 3.54
CA TYR A 126 1.59 -15.86 2.61
C TYR A 126 1.37 -14.35 2.78
N SER A 127 1.15 -13.68 1.66
CA SER A 127 0.83 -12.26 1.58
C SER A 127 -0.35 -12.08 0.63
N VAL A 128 -1.09 -11.00 0.85
CA VAL A 128 -2.13 -10.49 -0.04
C VAL A 128 -1.72 -9.12 -0.57
N ALA A 129 -2.33 -8.71 -1.68
CA ALA A 129 -2.22 -7.38 -2.22
C ALA A 129 -3.59 -6.90 -2.69
N SER A 130 -3.67 -5.60 -2.96
CA SER A 130 -4.85 -4.94 -3.47
C SER A 130 -4.49 -4.23 -4.77
N ASP A 131 -5.00 -4.72 -5.88
CA ASP A 131 -4.84 -4.09 -7.18
C ASP A 131 -5.53 -2.72 -7.19
N ALA A 132 -4.86 -1.70 -7.72
CA ALA A 132 -5.37 -0.33 -7.73
C ALA A 132 -6.64 -0.17 -8.59
N ASP A 133 -6.77 -0.93 -9.67
CA ASP A 133 -7.97 -0.92 -10.51
C ASP A 133 -9.11 -1.66 -9.80
N LEU A 134 -8.82 -2.79 -9.14
CA LEU A 134 -9.82 -3.51 -8.32
C LEU A 134 -10.35 -2.64 -7.17
N ILE A 135 -9.47 -1.87 -6.52
CA ILE A 135 -9.88 -0.89 -5.51
C ILE A 135 -10.82 0.13 -6.15
N ALA A 136 -10.46 0.69 -7.30
CA ALA A 136 -11.31 1.66 -7.99
C ALA A 136 -12.68 1.06 -8.37
N GLU A 137 -12.71 -0.19 -8.83
CA GLU A 137 -13.94 -0.94 -9.11
C GLU A 137 -14.80 -1.10 -7.84
N GLN A 138 -14.21 -1.43 -6.69
CA GLN A 138 -14.96 -1.55 -5.43
C GLN A 138 -15.51 -0.19 -4.95
N HIS A 139 -14.77 0.90 -5.12
CA HIS A 139 -15.28 2.26 -4.86
C HIS A 139 -16.48 2.59 -5.74
N ILE A 140 -16.42 2.25 -7.04
CA ILE A 140 -17.53 2.46 -7.98
C ILE A 140 -18.73 1.59 -7.58
N TRP A 141 -18.50 0.31 -7.27
CA TRP A 141 -19.54 -0.61 -6.82
C TRP A 141 -20.26 -0.07 -5.59
N ALA A 142 -19.53 0.31 -4.55
CA ALA A 142 -20.14 0.83 -3.33
C ALA A 142 -20.89 2.16 -3.55
N ALA A 143 -20.44 2.96 -4.52
CA ALA A 143 -21.11 4.20 -4.91
C ALA A 143 -22.46 3.99 -5.61
N VAL A 144 -22.69 2.85 -6.28
CA VAL A 144 -23.92 2.60 -7.06
C VAL A 144 -24.82 1.50 -6.49
N ASP A 145 -24.27 0.54 -5.76
CA ASP A 145 -25.02 -0.59 -5.21
C ASP A 145 -25.77 -0.19 -3.92
N PRO A 146 -27.09 -0.44 -3.82
CA PRO A 146 -27.86 -0.13 -2.61
C PRO A 146 -27.50 -1.01 -1.41
N TYR A 147 -26.96 -2.21 -1.61
CA TYR A 147 -26.56 -3.13 -0.54
C TYR A 147 -25.20 -2.79 0.07
N ALA A 148 -24.42 -1.94 -0.59
CA ALA A 148 -23.10 -1.51 -0.13
C ALA A 148 -23.12 -0.20 0.68
N LYS A 149 -24.31 0.36 0.96
CA LYS A 149 -24.44 1.67 1.60
C LYS A 149 -24.19 1.59 3.09
N ASN A 150 -23.37 2.52 3.57
CA ASN A 150 -23.04 2.74 4.98
C ASN A 150 -22.32 1.56 5.61
N GLU A 151 -21.41 0.95 4.84
CA GLU A 151 -20.63 -0.22 5.23
C GLU A 151 -19.14 0.01 4.97
N ALA A 152 -18.32 -0.72 5.72
CA ALA A 152 -16.88 -0.81 5.49
C ALA A 152 -16.54 -2.15 4.85
N PHE A 153 -15.58 -2.14 3.91
CA PHE A 153 -15.16 -3.31 3.16
C PHE A 153 -13.65 -3.41 3.09
N ASN A 154 -13.12 -4.60 3.35
CA ASN A 154 -11.80 -5.02 2.90
C ASN A 154 -11.77 -5.09 1.37
N CYS A 155 -10.58 -4.92 0.79
CA CYS A 155 -10.39 -5.01 -0.64
C CYS A 155 -9.04 -5.64 -0.94
N SER A 156 -9.02 -6.94 -1.20
CA SER A 156 -7.84 -7.68 -1.65
C SER A 156 -8.16 -8.46 -2.92
N ASN A 157 -7.13 -8.94 -3.60
CA ASN A 157 -7.24 -9.58 -4.91
C ASN A 157 -8.03 -10.91 -4.91
N GLY A 158 -8.35 -11.46 -3.73
CA GLY A 158 -9.01 -12.76 -3.59
C GLY A 158 -8.06 -13.95 -3.73
N ASP A 159 -6.75 -13.73 -3.76
CA ASP A 159 -5.71 -14.74 -3.77
C ASP A 159 -4.59 -14.44 -2.74
N VAL A 160 -3.68 -15.41 -2.57
CA VAL A 160 -2.48 -15.24 -1.75
C VAL A 160 -1.24 -15.60 -2.58
N PHE A 161 -0.14 -14.92 -2.31
CA PHE A 161 1.16 -15.21 -2.90
C PHE A 161 2.24 -15.30 -1.81
N ARG A 162 3.46 -15.68 -2.17
CA ARG A 162 4.62 -15.43 -1.31
C ARG A 162 5.65 -14.63 -2.09
N TRP A 163 6.40 -13.81 -1.38
CA TRP A 163 7.40 -12.95 -2.02
C TRP A 163 8.45 -13.76 -2.78
N LYS A 164 8.77 -14.99 -2.35
CA LYS A 164 9.69 -15.84 -3.10
C LYS A 164 9.28 -16.12 -4.55
N GLN A 165 7.98 -16.23 -4.84
CA GLN A 165 7.52 -16.39 -6.21
C GLN A 165 7.51 -15.06 -6.97
N LEU A 166 7.00 -13.99 -6.37
CA LEU A 166 6.96 -12.68 -7.04
C LEU A 166 8.37 -12.11 -7.28
N TRP A 167 9.34 -12.44 -6.44
CA TRP A 167 10.73 -12.01 -6.63
C TRP A 167 11.36 -12.61 -7.87
N LYS A 168 11.04 -13.88 -8.17
CA LYS A 168 11.41 -14.51 -9.43
C LYS A 168 10.77 -13.78 -10.61
N VAL A 169 9.48 -13.45 -10.54
CA VAL A 169 8.78 -12.70 -11.59
C VAL A 169 9.44 -11.34 -11.82
N LEU A 170 9.76 -10.59 -10.75
CA LEU A 170 10.46 -9.31 -10.84
C LEU A 170 11.83 -9.46 -11.52
N ALA A 171 12.62 -10.46 -11.14
CA ALA A 171 13.91 -10.73 -11.77
C ALA A 171 13.77 -11.05 -13.26
N GLU A 172 12.79 -11.88 -13.65
CA GLU A 172 12.51 -12.21 -15.05
C GLU A 172 12.10 -10.97 -15.87
N GLN A 173 11.25 -10.09 -15.32
CA GLN A 173 10.82 -8.85 -16.01
C GLN A 173 11.99 -7.89 -16.29
N PHE A 174 13.00 -7.86 -15.41
CA PHE A 174 14.20 -7.03 -15.58
C PHE A 174 15.39 -7.77 -16.20
N GLY A 175 15.23 -9.07 -16.53
CA GLY A 175 16.29 -9.91 -17.08
C GLY A 175 17.49 -10.05 -16.16
N ILE A 176 17.28 -10.25 -14.86
CA ILE A 176 18.32 -10.47 -13.85
C ILE A 176 18.39 -11.97 -13.54
N GLU A 177 19.54 -12.60 -13.76
CA GLU A 177 19.71 -14.05 -13.57
C GLU A 177 19.95 -14.42 -12.10
N GLU A 178 20.74 -13.61 -11.37
CA GLU A 178 21.03 -13.84 -9.96
C GLU A 178 20.04 -13.07 -9.08
N TYR A 179 19.16 -13.80 -8.40
CA TYR A 179 18.15 -13.24 -7.50
C TYR A 179 17.86 -14.18 -6.34
N GLY A 180 17.34 -13.64 -5.23
CA GLY A 180 16.83 -14.46 -4.13
C GLY A 180 17.01 -13.84 -2.76
N PHE A 181 16.69 -14.63 -1.74
CA PHE A 181 16.90 -14.30 -0.34
C PHE A 181 18.23 -14.87 0.15
N ASP A 182 19.00 -14.05 0.87
CA ASP A 182 20.28 -14.41 1.46
C ASP A 182 20.03 -14.96 2.87
N GLU A 183 19.95 -16.29 3.02
CA GLU A 183 19.61 -16.94 4.30
C GLU A 183 20.70 -16.77 5.38
N GLU A 184 21.95 -16.59 4.96
CA GLU A 184 23.13 -16.50 5.85
C GLU A 184 23.57 -15.05 6.10
N GLY A 185 23.09 -14.11 5.28
CA GLY A 185 23.42 -12.69 5.36
C GLY A 185 22.59 -11.90 6.37
N PRO A 186 23.06 -10.71 6.78
CA PRO A 186 22.23 -9.79 7.54
C PRO A 186 21.05 -9.32 6.69
N ARG A 187 19.94 -9.00 7.36
CA ARG A 187 18.79 -8.37 6.70
C ARG A 187 19.24 -7.09 5.97
N LEU A 188 18.97 -7.02 4.67
CA LEU A 188 19.21 -5.82 3.88
C LEU A 188 18.09 -4.81 4.09
N LYS A 189 18.43 -3.53 4.00
CA LYS A 189 17.49 -2.41 3.98
C LYS A 189 17.73 -1.58 2.74
N LEU A 190 16.69 -1.34 1.93
CA LEU A 190 16.81 -0.52 0.74
C LEU A 190 17.12 0.94 1.08
N SER A 191 16.60 1.44 2.21
CA SER A 191 16.91 2.81 2.66
C SER A 191 18.41 3.04 2.88
N GLU A 192 19.15 1.99 3.28
CA GLU A 192 20.60 2.05 3.46
C GLU A 192 21.35 1.78 2.14
N LEU A 193 20.87 0.81 1.33
CA LEU A 193 21.52 0.38 0.09
C LEU A 193 21.39 1.42 -1.04
N MET A 194 20.26 2.13 -1.10
CA MET A 194 19.94 3.05 -2.19
C MET A 194 20.35 4.51 -1.91
N LYS A 195 20.83 4.83 -0.70
CA LYS A 195 21.08 6.20 -0.24
C LYS A 195 21.97 7.04 -1.17
N ASP A 196 22.95 6.42 -1.83
CA ASP A 196 23.94 7.09 -2.68
C ASP A 196 23.70 6.80 -4.19
N LYS A 197 22.55 6.21 -4.55
CA LYS A 197 22.26 5.76 -5.93
C LYS A 197 21.61 6.84 -6.81
N GLY A 198 21.47 8.07 -6.32
CA GLY A 198 20.93 9.19 -7.11
C GLY A 198 21.63 9.41 -8.46
N PRO A 199 22.98 9.50 -8.52
CA PRO A 199 23.69 9.62 -9.79
C PRO A 199 23.50 8.43 -10.73
N VAL A 200 23.42 7.21 -10.19
CA VAL A 200 23.16 5.98 -10.97
C VAL A 200 21.76 6.02 -11.58
N TRP A 201 20.76 6.48 -10.82
CA TRP A 201 19.42 6.66 -11.35
C TRP A 201 19.36 7.72 -12.45
N ASP A 202 20.04 8.86 -12.26
CA ASP A 202 20.11 9.92 -13.28
C ASP A 202 20.74 9.38 -14.59
N GLU A 203 21.72 8.47 -14.50
CA GLU A 203 22.30 7.76 -15.66
C GLU A 203 21.28 6.84 -16.33
N ILE A 204 20.60 5.98 -15.57
CA ILE A 204 19.54 5.09 -16.08
C ILE A 204 18.45 5.88 -16.81
N VAL A 205 17.98 6.98 -16.23
CA VAL A 205 16.97 7.86 -16.83
C VAL A 205 17.44 8.39 -18.17
N LYS A 206 18.69 8.87 -18.24
CA LYS A 206 19.26 9.45 -19.46
C LYS A 206 19.47 8.40 -20.55
N GLU A 207 20.07 7.26 -20.22
CA GLU A 207 20.39 6.20 -21.19
C GLU A 207 19.14 5.57 -21.80
N ASN A 208 18.09 5.39 -20.98
CA ASN A 208 16.86 4.73 -21.40
C ASN A 208 15.75 5.72 -21.82
N GLN A 209 16.04 7.04 -21.86
CA GLN A 209 15.09 8.09 -22.21
C GLN A 209 13.79 8.03 -21.37
N LEU A 210 13.95 7.78 -20.08
CA LEU A 210 12.83 7.74 -19.15
C LEU A 210 12.33 9.14 -18.83
N GLU A 211 11.11 9.23 -18.31
CA GLU A 211 10.60 10.46 -17.71
C GLU A 211 11.55 10.96 -16.62
N ALA A 212 11.77 12.28 -16.60
CA ALA A 212 12.76 12.93 -15.74
C ALA A 212 12.31 12.86 -14.27
N THR A 213 12.78 11.84 -13.55
CA THR A 213 12.45 11.57 -12.15
C THR A 213 13.70 11.62 -11.28
N LYS A 214 13.52 11.94 -10.00
CA LYS A 214 14.56 11.81 -8.99
C LYS A 214 14.33 10.55 -8.18
N ILE A 215 15.42 9.88 -7.79
CA ILE A 215 15.37 8.60 -7.09
C ILE A 215 14.49 8.70 -5.83
N ASP A 216 14.57 9.79 -5.07
CA ASP A 216 13.78 10.01 -3.86
C ASP A 216 12.28 10.26 -4.14
N GLY A 217 11.90 10.56 -5.38
CA GLY A 217 10.51 10.73 -5.79
C GLY A 217 9.84 9.46 -6.30
N VAL A 218 10.62 8.41 -6.61
CA VAL A 218 10.10 7.14 -7.15
C VAL A 218 10.54 5.91 -6.33
N GLY A 219 11.48 6.10 -5.41
CA GLY A 219 12.03 5.10 -4.52
C GLY A 219 11.60 5.31 -3.07
N GLU A 220 10.43 4.77 -2.71
CA GLU A 220 9.90 4.85 -1.34
C GLU A 220 10.51 3.76 -0.45
N TRP A 221 11.84 3.81 -0.26
CA TRP A 221 12.63 2.72 0.34
C TRP A 221 12.17 2.34 1.75
N TRP A 222 11.80 3.34 2.55
CA TRP A 222 11.29 3.14 3.91
C TRP A 222 10.04 2.25 3.92
N PHE A 223 9.20 2.35 2.90
CA PHE A 223 7.97 1.59 2.80
C PHE A 223 8.24 0.13 2.45
N VAL A 224 9.21 -0.15 1.57
CA VAL A 224 9.67 -1.52 1.30
C VAL A 224 10.27 -2.14 2.55
N ASP A 225 11.14 -1.40 3.25
CA ASP A 225 11.76 -1.85 4.50
C ASP A 225 10.71 -2.12 5.59
N PHE A 226 9.64 -1.33 5.64
CA PHE A 226 8.51 -1.60 6.52
C PHE A 226 7.79 -2.90 6.09
N MET A 227 7.37 -3.00 4.83
CA MET A 227 6.57 -4.12 4.32
C MET A 227 7.27 -5.47 4.45
N PHE A 228 8.59 -5.52 4.23
CA PHE A 228 9.36 -6.77 4.35
C PHE A 228 9.98 -6.99 5.73
N GLY A 229 9.64 -6.13 6.69
CA GLY A 229 10.17 -6.18 8.05
C GLY A 229 9.49 -7.16 8.99
N GLY A 230 8.31 -7.65 8.64
CA GLY A 230 7.54 -8.64 9.41
C GLY A 230 7.04 -9.79 8.54
N GLU A 231 6.26 -10.68 9.14
CA GLU A 231 5.51 -11.71 8.40
C GLU A 231 4.35 -11.08 7.62
N GLY A 232 3.95 -11.72 6.52
CA GLY A 232 2.76 -11.31 5.78
C GLY A 232 1.49 -11.54 6.60
N ALA A 233 0.55 -10.60 6.49
CA ALA A 233 -0.80 -10.73 7.04
C ALA A 233 -1.80 -10.93 5.90
N VAL A 234 -2.90 -11.61 6.19
CA VAL A 234 -4.00 -11.87 5.25
C VAL A 234 -5.30 -11.29 5.81
N ASP A 235 -6.24 -10.93 4.93
CA ASP A 235 -7.60 -10.55 5.29
C ASP A 235 -8.63 -11.63 4.90
#